data_AF-A0A0Q4GCT4-F1
#
_entry.id   AF-A0A0Q4GCT4-F1
#
_cell.length_a   1.000
_cell.length_b   1.000
_cell.length_c   1.000
_cell.angle_alpha   90.00
_cell.angle_beta   90.00
_cell.angle_gamma   90.00
#
_symmetry.space_group_name_H-M   'P 1'
#
loop_
_entity.id
_entity.type
_entity.pdbx_description
1 polymer ?
#
loop_
_entity_poly.entity_id
_entity_poly.type
_entity_poly.pdbx_seq_one_letter_code
_entity_poly.pdbx_strand_id
1 'polypeptide(L)'
;MKKSLLFIIALLFTTTAFSQNVIQLFNGANDFFKLLQEEKFKDAHAFFDDTLKTKLTEESLKKLWGDIGNKYGKAESLDAIQSKAQGDFFAVTVEGKFAKGDQNFILGFNKMQKIVGIFLAPPKRTAVYLKPTYVDTSLYKEKSVYIGPAGKQLAAIITTPKNVKNFPIVVFVHGSGPGDMDETVGPNKPFKDLAGGLASKGIASVRYVKRTLIYPNEFTNAYTVKEEVLDDATAAIAIARTTVGADPKNIYVFGHSLGGMLAPKMAILTPDLAGIILAAAPARKLTDIIIDQNKYMFDLANDTTAAGKKQLTDALTEIDKSKITQLGTTIKPDSSILGLPAKYWTDLNTYNQVAVAKSLSKQRIYILQGGNDFQVSKTDFDLWNAALEKKKNVRLKFYPDLNHLLSSQTGKGTMAQYQAAVSVSEPLVNDIALWIKGK
;
A
#
# COMPACT_ATOMS: atom_id res chain seq x y z
N MET A 1 14.82 -28.56 3.00
CA MET A 1 14.66 -28.20 1.58
C MET A 1 14.45 -26.70 1.48
N LYS A 2 15.30 -26.04 0.68
CA LYS A 2 15.48 -24.60 0.61
C LYS A 2 14.22 -23.92 0.08
N LYS A 3 13.74 -22.90 0.81
CA LYS A 3 12.59 -22.07 0.46
C LYS A 3 12.99 -21.16 -0.71
N SER A 4 12.58 -21.50 -1.92
CA SER A 4 12.62 -20.56 -3.05
C SER A 4 11.42 -19.61 -2.93
N LEU A 5 11.61 -18.46 -2.28
CA LEU A 5 10.62 -17.38 -2.28
C LEU A 5 10.69 -16.64 -3.63
N LEU A 6 9.57 -16.61 -4.35
CA LEU A 6 9.39 -15.74 -5.52
C LEU A 6 9.40 -14.25 -5.11
N PHE A 7 10.50 -13.54 -5.40
CA PHE A 7 10.62 -12.09 -5.41
C PHE A 7 10.37 -11.52 -6.81
N ILE A 8 9.14 -11.06 -7.05
CA ILE A 8 8.88 -9.78 -7.72
C ILE A 8 7.80 -9.12 -6.87
N ILE A 9 8.19 -8.31 -5.88
CA ILE A 9 7.23 -7.47 -5.16
C ILE A 9 7.18 -6.13 -5.88
N ALA A 10 6.40 -6.08 -6.95
CA ALA A 10 5.78 -4.83 -7.39
C ALA A 10 4.44 -4.75 -6.67
N LEU A 11 4.38 -4.04 -5.54
CA LEU A 11 3.13 -3.76 -4.83
C LEU A 11 2.33 -2.72 -5.62
N LEU A 12 1.79 -3.16 -6.75
CA LEU A 12 0.82 -2.44 -7.56
C LEU A 12 -0.38 -3.37 -7.65
N PHE A 13 -1.27 -3.22 -6.66
CA PHE A 13 -2.57 -3.88 -6.70
C PHE A 13 -3.40 -3.18 -7.77
N THR A 14 -3.42 -3.72 -8.98
CA THR A 14 -4.56 -3.50 -9.89
C THR A 14 -5.53 -4.66 -9.67
N THR A 15 -6.79 -4.34 -9.41
CA THR A 15 -7.87 -5.33 -9.38
C THR A 15 -8.72 -5.07 -10.62
N THR A 16 -8.54 -5.89 -11.65
CA THR A 16 -9.45 -5.92 -12.79
C THR A 16 -10.37 -7.13 -12.65
N ALA A 17 -11.68 -6.87 -12.71
CA ALA A 17 -12.71 -7.88 -12.69
C ALA A 17 -12.94 -8.46 -14.10
N PHE A 18 -12.92 -9.79 -14.22
CA PHE A 18 -13.53 -10.55 -15.31
C PHE A 18 -14.51 -11.55 -14.67
N SER A 19 -15.78 -11.16 -14.52
CA SER A 19 -16.75 -11.89 -13.68
C SER A 19 -17.04 -13.33 -14.12
N GLN A 20 -16.88 -13.67 -15.40
CA GLN A 20 -17.15 -15.03 -15.91
C GLN A 20 -16.01 -16.03 -15.70
N ASN A 21 -14.75 -15.59 -15.69
CA ASN A 21 -13.63 -16.48 -15.40
C ASN A 21 -13.52 -16.79 -13.90
N VAL A 22 -13.89 -15.84 -13.03
CA VAL A 22 -13.75 -16.00 -11.57
C VAL A 22 -14.58 -17.16 -11.02
N ILE A 23 -15.83 -17.34 -11.50
CA ILE A 23 -16.70 -18.44 -11.04
C ILE A 23 -16.09 -19.80 -11.41
N GLN A 24 -15.57 -19.95 -12.63
CA GLN A 24 -14.94 -21.20 -13.06
C GLN A 24 -13.65 -21.49 -12.30
N LEU A 25 -12.85 -20.46 -11.99
CA LEU A 25 -11.66 -20.59 -11.17
C LEU A 25 -11.98 -20.95 -9.72
N PHE A 26 -13.06 -20.40 -9.17
CA PHE A 26 -13.53 -20.74 -7.82
C PHE A 26 -14.05 -22.18 -7.75
N ASN A 27 -14.87 -22.58 -8.72
CA ASN A 27 -15.33 -23.97 -8.82
C ASN A 27 -14.15 -24.93 -8.99
N GLY A 28 -13.20 -24.62 -9.88
CA GLY A 28 -12.00 -25.43 -10.08
C GLY A 28 -11.13 -25.54 -8.83
N ALA A 29 -11.01 -24.46 -8.03
CA ALA A 29 -10.32 -24.49 -6.75
C ALA A 29 -11.04 -25.35 -5.71
N ASN A 30 -12.35 -25.17 -5.59
CA ASN A 30 -13.18 -25.92 -4.63
C ASN A 30 -13.22 -27.42 -4.97
N ASP A 31 -13.40 -27.77 -6.25
CA ASP A 31 -13.40 -29.16 -6.72
C ASP A 31 -12.04 -29.84 -6.50
N PHE A 32 -10.94 -29.13 -6.76
CA PHE A 32 -9.60 -29.64 -6.47
C PHE A 32 -9.45 -29.99 -4.99
N PHE A 33 -9.82 -29.09 -4.08
CA PHE A 33 -9.72 -29.34 -2.64
C PHE A 33 -10.70 -30.40 -2.15
N LYS A 34 -11.90 -30.49 -2.73
CA LYS A 34 -12.86 -31.57 -2.47
C LYS A 34 -12.25 -32.93 -2.82
N LEU A 35 -11.58 -33.06 -3.96
CA LEU A 35 -10.90 -34.31 -4.35
C LEU A 35 -9.76 -34.66 -3.37
N LEU A 36 -9.04 -33.67 -2.83
CA LEU A 36 -8.06 -33.92 -1.77
C LEU A 36 -8.72 -34.41 -0.47
N GLN A 37 -9.86 -33.83 -0.08
CA GLN A 37 -10.63 -34.27 1.09
C GLN A 37 -11.18 -35.70 0.91
N GLU A 38 -11.53 -36.08 -0.31
CA GLU A 38 -11.96 -37.43 -0.68
C GLU A 38 -10.80 -38.40 -0.94
N GLU A 39 -9.54 -37.96 -0.74
CA GLU A 39 -8.31 -38.73 -0.99
C GLU A 39 -8.15 -39.21 -2.45
N LYS A 40 -8.82 -38.55 -3.41
CA LYS A 40 -8.75 -38.82 -4.85
C LYS A 40 -7.59 -38.05 -5.50
N PHE A 41 -6.37 -38.36 -5.09
CA PHE A 41 -5.17 -37.61 -5.50
C PHE A 41 -4.89 -37.65 -7.00
N LYS A 42 -5.18 -38.76 -7.67
CA LYS A 42 -5.05 -38.89 -9.13
C LYS A 42 -5.95 -37.89 -9.87
N ASP A 43 -7.20 -37.75 -9.43
CA ASP A 43 -8.16 -36.84 -10.05
C ASP A 43 -7.80 -35.38 -9.73
N ALA A 44 -7.37 -35.10 -8.50
CA ALA A 44 -6.86 -33.79 -8.11
C ALA A 44 -5.61 -33.39 -8.93
N HIS A 45 -4.70 -34.33 -9.19
CA HIS A 45 -3.50 -34.12 -10.01
C HIS A 45 -3.83 -33.75 -11.46
N ALA A 46 -4.99 -34.15 -11.98
CA ALA A 46 -5.44 -33.80 -13.34
C ALA A 46 -5.77 -32.30 -13.51
N PHE A 47 -5.95 -31.55 -12.42
CA PHE A 47 -6.15 -30.09 -12.44
C PHE A 47 -4.86 -29.33 -12.76
N PHE A 48 -3.70 -29.96 -12.61
CA PHE A 48 -2.40 -29.32 -12.82
C PHE A 48 -2.11 -29.14 -14.31
N ASP A 49 -1.35 -28.10 -14.64
CA ASP A 49 -0.73 -28.00 -15.96
C ASP A 49 0.42 -29.02 -16.09
N ASP A 50 0.87 -29.28 -17.31
CA ASP A 50 1.87 -30.32 -17.55
C ASP A 50 3.20 -30.01 -16.83
N THR A 51 3.52 -28.72 -16.68
CA THR A 51 4.71 -28.30 -15.92
C THR A 51 4.58 -28.64 -14.44
N LEU A 52 3.47 -28.32 -13.78
CA LEU A 52 3.27 -28.62 -12.37
C LEU A 52 3.12 -30.12 -12.12
N LYS A 53 2.48 -30.87 -13.03
CA LYS A 53 2.35 -32.34 -12.91
C LYS A 53 3.70 -33.04 -12.72
N THR A 54 4.73 -32.58 -13.41
CA THR A 54 6.10 -33.15 -13.30
C THR A 54 6.80 -32.76 -12.00
N LYS A 55 6.49 -31.58 -11.45
CA LYS A 55 7.12 -31.05 -10.23
C LYS A 55 6.43 -31.51 -8.95
N LEU A 56 5.13 -31.74 -9.02
CA LEU A 56 4.30 -32.20 -7.91
C LEU A 56 3.57 -33.47 -8.35
N THR A 57 4.21 -34.61 -8.10
CA THR A 57 3.64 -35.93 -8.41
C THR A 57 2.43 -36.23 -7.53
N GLU A 58 1.61 -37.21 -7.93
CA GLU A 58 0.48 -37.69 -7.12
C GLU A 58 0.91 -38.06 -5.69
N GLU A 59 2.02 -38.80 -5.54
CA GLU A 59 2.56 -39.18 -4.24
C GLU A 59 3.00 -37.96 -3.42
N SER A 60 3.63 -36.98 -4.06
CA SER A 60 4.06 -35.74 -3.39
C SER A 60 2.87 -34.89 -2.95
N LEU A 61 1.80 -34.86 -3.75
CA LEU A 61 0.54 -34.20 -3.43
C LEU A 61 -0.16 -34.89 -2.25
N LYS A 62 -0.22 -36.23 -2.25
CA LYS A 62 -0.74 -37.03 -1.14
C LYS A 62 0.06 -36.75 0.14
N LYS A 63 1.39 -36.73 0.05
CA LYS A 63 2.25 -36.41 1.19
C LYS A 63 2.01 -35.00 1.71
N LEU A 64 1.93 -34.00 0.83
CA LEU A 64 1.67 -32.61 1.20
C LEU A 64 0.32 -32.48 1.94
N TRP A 65 -0.73 -33.10 1.42
CA TRP A 65 -2.05 -33.11 2.05
C TRP A 65 -2.03 -33.79 3.42
N GLY A 66 -1.35 -34.94 3.54
CA GLY A 66 -1.15 -35.64 4.80
C GLY A 66 -0.37 -34.82 5.83
N ASP A 67 0.70 -34.12 5.42
CA ASP A 67 1.49 -33.25 6.29
C ASP A 67 0.64 -32.07 6.83
N ILE A 68 -0.24 -31.49 5.99
CA ILE A 68 -1.20 -30.47 6.40
C ILE A 68 -2.20 -31.03 7.40
N GLY A 69 -2.79 -32.20 7.11
CA GLY A 69 -3.74 -32.87 8.00
C GLY A 69 -3.13 -33.25 9.36
N ASN A 70 -1.88 -33.68 9.39
CA ASN A 70 -1.16 -33.98 10.63
C ASN A 70 -0.98 -32.73 11.50
N LYS A 71 -0.68 -31.58 10.87
CA LYS A 71 -0.44 -30.31 11.56
C LYS A 71 -1.72 -29.61 12.01
N TYR A 72 -2.71 -29.52 11.13
CA TYR A 72 -3.91 -28.70 11.34
C TYR A 72 -5.17 -29.54 11.60
N GLY A 73 -5.10 -30.86 11.58
CA GLY A 73 -6.25 -31.74 11.76
C GLY A 73 -7.05 -31.95 10.47
N LYS A 74 -8.22 -32.59 10.58
CA LYS A 74 -9.11 -32.82 9.43
C LYS A 74 -9.63 -31.48 8.90
N ALA A 75 -9.69 -31.33 7.58
CA ALA A 75 -10.31 -30.18 6.93
C ALA A 75 -11.82 -30.16 7.17
N GLU A 76 -12.35 -29.01 7.60
CA GLU A 76 -13.77 -28.75 7.86
C GLU A 76 -14.41 -28.00 6.69
N SER A 77 -13.76 -26.95 6.18
CA SER A 77 -14.16 -26.23 4.97
C SER A 77 -12.97 -25.70 4.19
N LEU A 78 -13.11 -25.61 2.86
CA LEU A 78 -12.10 -25.10 1.92
C LEU A 78 -12.82 -24.30 0.85
N ASP A 79 -12.86 -22.98 1.03
CA ASP A 79 -13.72 -22.10 0.24
C ASP A 79 -12.88 -21.09 -0.54
N ALA A 80 -13.01 -21.07 -1.87
CA ALA A 80 -12.45 -20.01 -2.69
C ALA A 80 -13.14 -18.67 -2.37
N ILE A 81 -12.38 -17.71 -1.82
CA ILE A 81 -12.91 -16.44 -1.31
C ILE A 81 -12.48 -15.21 -2.10
N GLN A 82 -11.42 -15.32 -2.90
CA GLN A 82 -10.86 -14.20 -3.64
C GLN A 82 -10.15 -14.67 -4.91
N SER A 83 -10.28 -13.92 -6.00
CA SER A 83 -9.43 -14.07 -7.19
C SER A 83 -8.73 -12.74 -7.49
N LYS A 84 -7.47 -12.81 -7.94
CA LYS A 84 -6.71 -11.66 -8.42
C LYS A 84 -5.96 -12.04 -9.69
N ALA A 85 -6.05 -11.23 -10.74
CA ALA A 85 -5.21 -11.37 -11.92
C ALA A 85 -3.75 -10.96 -11.60
N GLN A 86 -2.77 -11.71 -12.10
CA GLN A 86 -1.35 -11.45 -11.92
C GLN A 86 -0.59 -11.81 -13.20
N GLY A 87 -0.40 -10.82 -14.09
CA GLY A 87 0.18 -11.03 -15.41
C GLY A 87 -0.69 -11.97 -16.26
N ASP A 88 -0.10 -13.06 -16.76
CA ASP A 88 -0.79 -14.10 -17.54
C ASP A 88 -1.54 -15.14 -16.68
N PHE A 89 -1.53 -15.01 -15.35
CA PHE A 89 -2.10 -15.96 -14.41
C PHE A 89 -3.21 -15.34 -13.55
N PHE A 90 -3.97 -16.21 -12.89
CA PHE A 90 -4.97 -15.85 -11.89
C PHE A 90 -4.63 -16.52 -10.56
N ALA A 91 -4.51 -15.74 -9.50
CA ALA A 91 -4.34 -16.25 -8.14
C ALA A 91 -5.71 -16.35 -7.46
N VAL A 92 -6.09 -17.55 -7.03
CA VAL A 92 -7.31 -17.80 -6.23
C VAL A 92 -6.92 -18.10 -4.80
N THR A 93 -7.41 -17.31 -3.85
CA THR A 93 -7.26 -17.57 -2.42
C THR A 93 -8.39 -18.48 -1.95
N VAL A 94 -8.02 -19.59 -1.32
CA VAL A 94 -8.92 -20.53 -0.66
C VAL A 94 -8.72 -20.43 0.84
N GLU A 95 -9.80 -20.15 1.56
CA GLU A 95 -9.82 -20.16 3.02
C GLU A 95 -10.00 -21.58 3.51
N GLY A 96 -9.09 -22.06 4.36
CA GLY A 96 -9.12 -23.43 4.88
C GLY A 96 -9.32 -23.48 6.38
N LYS A 97 -10.44 -24.05 6.80
CA LYS A 97 -10.79 -24.35 8.19
C LYS A 97 -10.42 -25.80 8.49
N PHE A 98 -9.63 -26.04 9.53
CA PHE A 98 -9.26 -27.39 9.97
C PHE A 98 -9.45 -27.52 11.49
N ALA A 99 -9.62 -28.76 11.96
CA ALA A 99 -9.97 -29.06 13.35
C ALA A 99 -8.99 -28.52 14.42
N LYS A 100 -7.73 -28.23 14.07
CA LYS A 100 -6.69 -27.69 14.96
C LYS A 100 -6.17 -26.32 14.55
N GLY A 101 -6.85 -25.63 13.63
CA GLY A 101 -6.54 -24.26 13.22
C GLY A 101 -6.79 -24.00 11.74
N ASP A 102 -6.59 -22.74 11.34
CA ASP A 102 -6.85 -22.29 9.97
C ASP A 102 -5.57 -22.37 9.11
N GLN A 103 -5.70 -22.76 7.85
CA GLN A 103 -4.63 -22.79 6.87
C GLN A 103 -5.19 -22.39 5.50
N ASN A 104 -4.85 -21.20 5.02
CA ASN A 104 -5.30 -20.72 3.72
C ASN A 104 -4.38 -21.21 2.60
N PHE A 105 -4.87 -21.18 1.37
CA PHE A 105 -4.13 -21.57 0.18
C PHE A 105 -4.24 -20.49 -0.89
N ILE A 106 -3.24 -20.40 -1.75
CA ILE A 106 -3.33 -19.68 -3.01
C ILE A 106 -3.07 -20.67 -4.14
N LEU A 107 -4.03 -20.80 -5.05
CA LEU A 107 -3.90 -21.57 -6.29
C LEU A 107 -3.62 -20.60 -7.43
N GLY A 108 -2.51 -20.79 -8.13
CA GLY A 108 -2.23 -20.08 -9.37
C GLY A 108 -2.85 -20.84 -10.55
N PHE A 109 -3.60 -20.17 -11.41
CA PHE A 109 -4.22 -20.71 -12.61
C PHE A 109 -3.67 -20.02 -13.86
N ASN A 110 -3.45 -20.77 -14.94
CA ASN A 110 -3.18 -20.18 -16.26
C ASN A 110 -4.48 -19.85 -17.01
N LYS A 111 -4.36 -19.28 -18.21
CA LYS A 111 -5.51 -18.94 -19.09
C LYS A 111 -6.34 -20.16 -19.51
N MET A 112 -5.77 -21.37 -19.44
CA MET A 112 -6.47 -22.64 -19.69
C MET A 112 -7.11 -23.23 -18.42
N GLN A 113 -7.13 -22.47 -17.32
CA GLN A 113 -7.70 -22.86 -16.02
C GLN A 113 -7.05 -24.12 -15.42
N LYS A 114 -5.79 -24.38 -15.78
CA LYS A 114 -4.96 -25.38 -15.12
C LYS A 114 -4.18 -24.74 -13.98
N ILE A 115 -4.07 -25.47 -12.87
CA ILE A 115 -3.31 -25.04 -11.70
C ILE A 115 -1.82 -25.13 -12.05
N VAL A 116 -1.12 -24.01 -11.93
CA VAL A 116 0.33 -23.88 -12.19
C VAL A 116 1.13 -23.74 -10.89
N GLY A 117 0.46 -23.58 -9.75
CA GLY A 117 1.09 -23.58 -8.43
C GLY A 117 0.10 -23.65 -7.28
N ILE A 118 0.55 -24.24 -6.17
CA ILE A 118 -0.16 -24.29 -4.88
C ILE A 118 0.75 -23.68 -3.82
N PHE A 119 0.25 -22.70 -3.09
CA PHE A 119 0.99 -22.01 -2.04
C PHE A 119 0.20 -22.04 -0.74
N LEU A 120 0.89 -22.29 0.38
CA LEU A 120 0.31 -22.09 1.71
C LEU A 120 0.28 -20.58 2.00
N ALA A 121 -0.89 -20.05 2.30
CA ALA A 121 -1.09 -18.70 2.77
C ALA A 121 -1.34 -18.71 4.30
N PRO A 122 -0.79 -17.76 5.06
CA PRO A 122 -1.12 -17.65 6.47
C PRO A 122 -2.64 -17.50 6.64
N PRO A 123 -3.24 -18.10 7.68
CA PRO A 123 -4.65 -17.88 7.97
C PRO A 123 -4.89 -16.38 8.19
N LYS A 124 -6.08 -15.90 7.81
CA LYS A 124 -6.55 -14.57 8.22
C LYS A 124 -6.68 -14.57 9.75
N ARG A 125 -5.59 -14.23 10.45
CA ARG A 125 -5.74 -13.54 11.73
C ARG A 125 -6.25 -12.15 11.37
N THR A 126 -7.57 -11.96 11.33
CA THR A 126 -8.14 -10.62 11.43
C THR A 126 -7.84 -10.13 12.84
N ALA A 127 -6.58 -9.72 13.06
CA ALA A 127 -6.33 -8.69 14.05
C ALA A 127 -7.36 -7.59 13.75
N VAL A 128 -8.14 -7.26 14.77
CA VAL A 128 -9.16 -6.21 14.66
C VAL A 128 -8.45 -4.91 14.91
N TYR A 129 -8.86 -3.86 14.20
CA TYR A 129 -8.38 -2.51 14.46
C TYR A 129 -8.51 -2.16 15.95
N LEU A 130 -7.43 -1.64 16.54
CA LEU A 130 -7.40 -1.14 17.90
C LEU A 130 -7.34 0.40 17.87
N LYS A 131 -8.37 1.05 18.42
CA LYS A 131 -8.38 2.50 18.57
C LYS A 131 -7.25 2.92 19.53
N PRO A 132 -6.37 3.88 19.17
CA PRO A 132 -5.33 4.34 20.07
C PRO A 132 -5.91 5.01 21.32
N THR A 133 -5.21 4.88 22.45
CA THR A 133 -5.63 5.46 23.75
C THR A 133 -5.70 6.99 23.73
N TYR A 134 -4.87 7.65 22.91
CA TYR A 134 -4.86 9.10 22.73
C TYR A 134 -6.01 9.63 21.87
N VAL A 135 -6.87 8.75 21.33
CA VAL A 135 -8.04 9.11 20.53
C VAL A 135 -9.30 9.14 21.40
N ASP A 136 -9.74 10.35 21.72
CA ASP A 136 -10.98 10.60 22.44
C ASP A 136 -12.11 10.96 21.47
N THR A 137 -12.98 9.98 21.20
CA THR A 137 -14.15 10.11 20.32
C THR A 137 -15.20 11.06 20.87
N SER A 138 -15.16 11.41 22.16
CA SER A 138 -16.06 12.41 22.73
C SER A 138 -15.73 13.83 22.25
N LEU A 139 -14.47 14.08 21.87
CA LEU A 139 -13.95 15.42 21.51
C LEU A 139 -14.13 15.81 20.04
N TYR A 140 -14.59 14.91 19.19
CA TYR A 140 -14.79 15.20 17.77
C TYR A 140 -16.04 14.53 17.21
N LYS A 141 -16.38 14.88 15.98
CA LYS A 141 -17.42 14.23 15.18
C LYS A 141 -16.88 13.92 13.80
N GLU A 142 -17.39 12.86 13.19
CA GLU A 142 -17.11 12.51 11.80
C GLU A 142 -18.36 12.72 10.95
N LYS A 143 -18.15 13.18 9.71
CA LYS A 143 -19.21 13.32 8.71
C LYS A 143 -18.76 12.69 7.41
N SER A 144 -19.60 11.81 6.86
CA SER A 144 -19.43 11.29 5.50
C SER A 144 -19.80 12.35 4.47
N VAL A 145 -18.94 12.53 3.48
CA VAL A 145 -19.12 13.46 2.36
C VAL A 145 -18.60 12.82 1.07
N TYR A 146 -18.82 13.50 -0.04
CA TYR A 146 -18.22 13.14 -1.33
C TYR A 146 -17.31 14.27 -1.80
N ILE A 147 -16.18 13.93 -2.39
CA ILE A 147 -15.27 14.87 -3.05
C ILE A 147 -15.22 14.61 -4.55
N GLY A 148 -14.80 15.61 -5.32
CA GLY A 148 -14.64 15.51 -6.77
C GLY A 148 -15.94 15.74 -7.54
N PRO A 149 -15.86 15.67 -8.89
CA PRO A 149 -16.98 16.01 -9.77
C PRO A 149 -18.11 14.98 -9.70
N ALA A 150 -19.33 15.43 -9.98
CA ALA A 150 -20.51 14.57 -10.06
C ALA A 150 -20.28 13.39 -11.03
N GLY A 151 -20.78 12.20 -10.67
CA GLY A 151 -20.60 10.97 -11.45
C GLY A 151 -19.22 10.30 -11.31
N LYS A 152 -18.24 10.96 -10.67
CA LYS A 152 -16.89 10.43 -10.38
C LYS A 152 -16.45 10.77 -8.95
N GLN A 153 -17.44 10.86 -8.05
CA GLN A 153 -17.24 11.24 -6.67
C GLN A 153 -16.50 10.17 -5.88
N LEU A 154 -15.70 10.61 -4.91
CA LEU A 154 -14.99 9.73 -3.98
C LEU A 154 -15.58 9.90 -2.58
N ALA A 155 -15.87 8.78 -1.92
CA ALA A 155 -16.32 8.79 -0.53
C ALA A 155 -15.22 9.34 0.38
N ALA A 156 -15.59 10.21 1.31
CA ALA A 156 -14.67 10.84 2.24
C ALA A 156 -15.29 11.02 3.62
N ILE A 157 -14.42 11.17 4.62
CA ILE A 157 -14.75 11.49 5.99
C ILE A 157 -14.07 12.80 6.35
N ILE A 158 -14.86 13.73 6.89
CA ILE A 158 -14.36 14.92 7.57
C ILE A 158 -14.46 14.67 9.07
N THR A 159 -13.31 14.67 9.76
CA THR A 159 -13.22 14.57 11.21
C THR A 159 -13.02 15.98 11.78
N THR A 160 -14.00 16.52 12.50
CA THR A 160 -13.95 17.90 13.04
C THR A 160 -13.95 17.90 14.56
N PRO A 161 -13.08 18.69 15.22
CA PRO A 161 -13.11 18.84 16.67
C PRO A 161 -14.43 19.50 17.11
N LYS A 162 -14.96 19.07 18.26
CA LYS A 162 -16.11 19.72 18.91
C LYS A 162 -15.62 20.94 19.68
N ASN A 163 -16.48 21.95 19.78
CA ASN A 163 -16.27 23.14 20.60
C ASN A 163 -15.00 23.97 20.27
N VAL A 164 -14.39 23.73 19.11
CA VAL A 164 -13.30 24.54 18.57
C VAL A 164 -13.82 25.32 17.38
N LYS A 165 -13.54 26.63 17.33
CA LYS A 165 -13.83 27.50 16.18
C LYS A 165 -12.52 27.83 15.48
N ASN A 166 -12.59 28.12 14.18
CA ASN A 166 -11.43 28.47 13.34
C ASN A 166 -10.30 27.44 13.47
N PHE A 167 -10.64 26.16 13.42
CA PHE A 167 -9.66 25.10 13.56
C PHE A 167 -8.82 24.96 12.27
N PRO A 168 -7.52 24.64 12.38
CA PRO A 168 -6.75 24.17 11.23
C PRO A 168 -7.29 22.83 10.72
N ILE A 169 -7.06 22.53 9.45
CA ILE A 169 -7.51 21.28 8.82
C ILE A 169 -6.41 20.63 7.98
N VAL A 170 -6.28 19.31 8.09
CA VAL A 170 -5.27 18.52 7.36
C VAL A 170 -5.95 17.59 6.35
N VAL A 171 -5.53 17.67 5.09
CA VAL A 171 -5.93 16.70 4.06
C VAL A 171 -4.90 15.58 4.02
N PHE A 172 -5.34 14.34 4.21
CA PHE A 172 -4.47 13.16 4.14
C PHE A 172 -4.41 12.61 2.71
N VAL A 173 -3.19 12.40 2.21
CA VAL A 173 -2.92 11.89 0.86
C VAL A 173 -2.09 10.62 0.97
N HIS A 174 -2.68 9.53 0.49
CA HIS A 174 -2.20 8.16 0.58
C HIS A 174 -0.84 7.95 -0.09
N GLY A 175 -0.21 6.82 0.27
CA GLY A 175 0.86 6.22 -0.49
C GLY A 175 0.44 5.60 -1.83
N SER A 176 1.32 4.75 -2.35
CA SER A 176 1.16 4.07 -3.64
C SER A 176 0.04 3.03 -3.63
N GLY A 177 -0.60 2.83 -4.79
CA GLY A 177 -1.63 1.81 -4.99
C GLY A 177 -3.03 2.21 -4.50
N PRO A 178 -4.04 1.36 -4.69
CA PRO A 178 -5.39 1.60 -4.18
C PRO A 178 -5.44 1.54 -2.66
N GLY A 179 -6.27 2.39 -2.06
CA GLY A 179 -6.44 2.45 -0.62
C GLY A 179 -7.80 3.03 -0.22
N ASP A 180 -8.31 2.58 0.92
CA ASP A 180 -9.43 3.23 1.57
C ASP A 180 -8.99 4.52 2.28
N MET A 181 -9.97 5.28 2.77
CA MET A 181 -9.74 6.54 3.49
C MET A 181 -8.94 6.40 4.79
N ASP A 182 -8.76 5.19 5.31
CA ASP A 182 -8.03 4.93 6.55
C ASP A 182 -6.55 4.59 6.29
N GLU A 183 -6.16 4.47 5.01
CA GLU A 183 -4.89 3.89 4.57
C GLU A 183 -4.66 2.50 5.19
N THR A 184 -5.70 1.66 5.15
CA THR A 184 -5.72 0.38 5.85
C THR A 184 -4.65 -0.59 5.35
N VAL A 185 -3.83 -1.11 6.28
CA VAL A 185 -2.89 -2.22 6.04
C VAL A 185 -3.04 -3.26 7.15
N GLY A 186 -3.64 -4.41 6.82
CA GLY A 186 -4.01 -5.40 7.82
C GLY A 186 -5.00 -4.81 8.85
N PRO A 187 -4.78 -4.96 10.17
CA PRO A 187 -5.57 -4.30 11.21
C PRO A 187 -5.32 -2.79 11.33
N ASN A 188 -4.28 -2.26 10.71
CA ASN A 188 -3.77 -0.92 11.00
C ASN A 188 -4.46 0.13 10.13
N LYS A 189 -4.79 1.27 10.72
CA LYS A 189 -5.52 2.36 10.07
C LYS A 189 -4.83 3.71 10.36
N PRO A 190 -3.62 3.94 9.82
CA PRO A 190 -2.78 5.07 10.21
C PRO A 190 -3.45 6.43 9.97
N PHE A 191 -4.19 6.62 8.88
CA PHE A 191 -4.90 7.88 8.68
C PHE A 191 -6.06 8.06 9.66
N LYS A 192 -6.73 6.98 10.07
CA LYS A 192 -7.78 7.05 11.10
C LYS A 192 -7.21 7.43 12.46
N ASP A 193 -6.08 6.85 12.82
CA ASP A 193 -5.38 7.15 14.08
C ASP A 193 -4.92 8.62 14.12
N LEU A 194 -4.31 9.09 13.04
CA LEU A 194 -3.92 10.49 12.88
C LEU A 194 -5.14 11.42 12.93
N ALA A 195 -6.22 11.13 12.21
CA ALA A 195 -7.42 11.95 12.21
C ALA A 195 -8.04 12.07 13.61
N GLY A 196 -8.20 10.95 14.32
CA GLY A 196 -8.74 10.93 15.67
C GLY A 196 -7.83 11.64 16.67
N GLY A 197 -6.52 11.43 16.58
CA GLY A 197 -5.54 12.03 17.47
C GLY A 197 -5.39 13.54 17.27
N LEU A 198 -5.38 14.01 16.03
CA LEU A 198 -5.37 15.43 15.69
C LEU A 198 -6.69 16.12 16.06
N ALA A 199 -7.83 15.46 15.84
CA ALA A 199 -9.14 16.01 16.21
C ALA A 199 -9.31 16.12 17.73
N SER A 200 -8.81 15.14 18.50
CA SER A 200 -8.72 15.22 19.97
C SER A 200 -7.85 16.40 20.44
N LYS A 201 -7.01 16.93 19.55
CA LYS A 201 -6.15 18.10 19.78
C LYS A 201 -6.68 19.34 19.05
N GLY A 202 -7.93 19.38 18.58
CA GLY A 202 -8.51 20.60 18.00
C GLY A 202 -8.11 20.88 16.55
N ILE A 203 -7.64 19.87 15.81
CA ILE A 203 -7.25 19.99 14.40
C ILE A 203 -8.15 19.07 13.58
N ALA A 204 -8.85 19.60 12.58
CA ALA A 204 -9.71 18.80 11.73
C ALA A 204 -8.91 18.04 10.67
N SER A 205 -9.56 17.08 10.01
CA SER A 205 -8.99 16.41 8.85
C SER A 205 -10.00 15.98 7.80
N VAL A 206 -9.50 15.78 6.57
CA VAL A 206 -10.23 15.15 5.47
C VAL A 206 -9.47 13.90 5.05
N ARG A 207 -10.19 12.78 4.99
CA ARG A 207 -9.72 11.48 4.52
C ARG A 207 -10.66 10.96 3.44
N TYR A 208 -10.17 10.35 2.38
CA TYR A 208 -10.99 9.96 1.23
C TYR A 208 -10.54 8.64 0.63
N VAL A 209 -11.43 7.89 0.00
CA VAL A 209 -11.06 6.68 -0.72
C VAL A 209 -10.34 7.05 -2.02
N LYS A 210 -9.23 6.39 -2.36
CA LYS A 210 -8.55 6.65 -3.64
C LYS A 210 -9.41 6.25 -4.83
N ARG A 211 -9.32 7.03 -5.91
CA ARG A 211 -9.99 6.75 -7.19
C ARG A 211 -9.62 5.41 -7.79
N THR A 212 -8.38 4.96 -7.60
CA THR A 212 -7.94 3.62 -8.04
C THR A 212 -8.62 2.46 -7.32
N LEU A 213 -9.25 2.69 -6.16
CA LEU A 213 -10.05 1.68 -5.45
C LEU A 213 -11.52 1.69 -5.90
N ILE A 214 -12.11 2.88 -6.11
CA ILE A 214 -13.53 2.99 -6.50
C ILE A 214 -13.73 2.79 -8.01
N TYR A 215 -12.80 3.29 -8.83
CA TYR A 215 -12.90 3.32 -10.29
C TYR A 215 -11.68 2.67 -10.95
N PRO A 216 -11.31 1.41 -10.63
CA PRO A 216 -10.11 0.77 -11.16
C PRO A 216 -10.10 0.67 -12.70
N ASN A 217 -11.27 0.60 -13.33
CA ASN A 217 -11.42 0.52 -14.78
C ASN A 217 -11.01 1.81 -15.52
N GLU A 218 -10.86 2.95 -14.83
CA GLU A 218 -10.32 4.18 -15.43
C GLU A 218 -8.80 4.12 -15.59
N PHE A 219 -8.14 3.18 -14.90
CA PHE A 219 -6.69 3.02 -14.88
C PHE A 219 -6.22 1.86 -15.77
N THR A 220 -6.97 1.56 -16.84
CA THR A 220 -6.59 0.55 -17.84
C THR A 220 -5.82 1.14 -19.03
N ASN A 221 -5.90 2.45 -19.24
CA ASN A 221 -5.19 3.18 -20.30
C ASN A 221 -4.00 3.96 -19.71
N ALA A 222 -3.35 4.81 -20.51
CA ALA A 222 -2.28 5.68 -20.01
C ALA A 222 -2.82 6.74 -19.04
N TYR A 223 -2.25 6.81 -17.84
CA TYR A 223 -2.50 7.83 -16.82
C TYR A 223 -1.20 8.21 -16.10
N THR A 224 -1.21 9.26 -15.29
CA THR A 224 -0.08 9.62 -14.41
C THR A 224 -0.53 9.88 -12.97
N VAL A 225 0.40 10.34 -12.12
CA VAL A 225 0.06 10.78 -10.75
C VAL A 225 -0.90 11.97 -10.73
N LYS A 226 -1.08 12.66 -11.85
CA LYS A 226 -2.07 13.73 -11.96
C LYS A 226 -3.47 13.19 -11.67
N GLU A 227 -3.91 12.20 -12.44
CA GLU A 227 -5.23 11.59 -12.28
C GLU A 227 -5.30 10.70 -11.03
N GLU A 228 -4.21 10.00 -10.68
CA GLU A 228 -4.19 9.08 -9.53
C GLU A 228 -4.19 9.81 -8.17
N VAL A 229 -3.52 10.96 -8.07
CA VAL A 229 -3.21 11.60 -6.78
C VAL A 229 -3.56 13.08 -6.76
N LEU A 230 -3.05 13.86 -7.71
CA LEU A 230 -3.08 15.33 -7.61
C LEU A 230 -4.49 15.90 -7.73
N ASP A 231 -5.27 15.44 -8.71
CA ASP A 231 -6.64 15.94 -8.94
C ASP A 231 -7.55 15.66 -7.72
N ASP A 232 -7.42 14.48 -7.11
CA ASP A 232 -8.18 14.08 -5.93
C ASP A 232 -7.77 14.85 -4.67
N ALA A 233 -6.46 15.05 -4.48
CA ALA A 233 -5.95 15.84 -3.37
C ALA A 233 -6.42 17.30 -3.46
N THR A 234 -6.41 17.89 -4.66
CA THR A 234 -6.94 19.25 -4.89
C THR A 234 -8.44 19.33 -4.59
N ALA A 235 -9.23 18.33 -4.99
CA ALA A 235 -10.65 18.26 -4.64
C ALA A 235 -10.87 18.14 -3.12
N ALA A 236 -10.07 17.33 -2.42
CA ALA A 236 -10.13 17.22 -0.97
C ALA A 236 -9.74 18.54 -0.26
N ILE A 237 -8.75 19.27 -0.78
CA ILE A 237 -8.38 20.61 -0.27
C ILE A 237 -9.51 21.62 -0.47
N ALA A 238 -10.21 21.58 -1.61
CA ALA A 238 -11.37 22.44 -1.85
C ALA A 238 -12.48 22.19 -0.80
N ILE A 239 -12.75 20.93 -0.47
CA ILE A 239 -13.71 20.59 0.60
C ILE A 239 -13.22 21.06 1.96
N ALA A 240 -11.93 20.92 2.27
CA ALA A 240 -11.34 21.41 3.51
C ALA A 240 -11.56 22.92 3.70
N ARG A 241 -11.46 23.73 2.62
CA ARG A 241 -11.74 25.18 2.63
C ARG A 241 -13.16 25.53 3.00
N THR A 242 -14.11 24.72 2.54
CA THR A 242 -15.55 24.96 2.72
C THR A 242 -16.12 24.28 3.98
N THR A 243 -15.27 23.58 4.73
CA THR A 243 -15.69 22.88 5.95
C THR A 243 -16.09 23.89 7.02
N VAL A 244 -17.33 23.78 7.51
CA VAL A 244 -17.86 24.69 8.54
C VAL A 244 -16.98 24.66 9.80
N GLY A 245 -16.50 25.83 10.21
CA GLY A 245 -15.63 26.01 11.37
C GLY A 245 -14.12 25.88 11.10
N ALA A 246 -13.73 25.47 9.89
CA ALA A 246 -12.33 25.47 9.46
C ALA A 246 -11.83 26.90 9.22
N ASP A 247 -10.56 27.15 9.54
CA ASP A 247 -9.87 28.36 9.13
C ASP A 247 -9.26 28.17 7.72
N PRO A 248 -9.75 28.88 6.70
CA PRO A 248 -9.27 28.73 5.32
C PRO A 248 -7.81 29.14 5.12
N LYS A 249 -7.20 29.85 6.08
CA LYS A 249 -5.77 30.20 6.05
C LYS A 249 -4.87 29.13 6.66
N ASN A 250 -5.45 28.14 7.34
CA ASN A 250 -4.72 27.09 8.07
C ASN A 250 -5.07 25.69 7.54
N ILE A 251 -4.84 25.51 6.24
CA ILE A 251 -5.02 24.23 5.54
C ILE A 251 -3.67 23.61 5.25
N TYR A 252 -3.55 22.33 5.60
CA TYR A 252 -2.32 21.57 5.46
C TYR A 252 -2.57 20.31 4.64
N VAL A 253 -1.53 19.81 4.00
CA VAL A 253 -1.53 18.48 3.38
C VAL A 253 -0.57 17.59 4.14
N PHE A 254 -1.04 16.41 4.54
CA PHE A 254 -0.20 15.32 5.00
C PHE A 254 -0.10 14.29 3.88
N GLY A 255 1.08 14.16 3.31
CA GLY A 255 1.36 13.14 2.31
C GLY A 255 2.17 12.00 2.92
N HIS A 256 1.68 10.77 2.77
CA HIS A 256 2.41 9.56 3.15
C HIS A 256 3.03 8.89 1.93
N SER A 257 4.29 8.42 2.03
CA SER A 257 4.96 7.68 0.97
C SER A 257 4.91 8.42 -0.39
N LEU A 258 4.26 7.87 -1.42
CA LEU A 258 4.02 8.57 -2.69
C LEU A 258 3.30 9.92 -2.53
N GLY A 259 2.30 10.00 -1.66
CA GLY A 259 1.64 11.27 -1.31
C GLY A 259 2.62 12.28 -0.71
N GLY A 260 3.59 11.81 0.08
CA GLY A 260 4.66 12.62 0.65
C GLY A 260 5.65 13.10 -0.43
N MET A 261 6.04 12.22 -1.36
CA MET A 261 6.85 12.57 -2.53
C MET A 261 6.20 13.68 -3.38
N LEU A 262 4.86 13.66 -3.49
CA LEU A 262 4.09 14.60 -4.30
C LEU A 262 3.62 15.85 -3.54
N ALA A 263 3.75 15.89 -2.21
CA ALA A 263 3.31 17.04 -1.39
C ALA A 263 3.91 18.38 -1.84
N PRO A 264 5.21 18.47 -2.24
CA PRO A 264 5.75 19.70 -2.81
C PRO A 264 5.05 20.15 -4.10
N LYS A 265 4.68 19.21 -5.00
CA LYS A 265 3.94 19.49 -6.23
C LYS A 265 2.53 20.00 -5.91
N MET A 266 1.86 19.42 -4.92
CA MET A 266 0.56 19.91 -4.44
C MET A 266 0.63 21.33 -3.87
N ALA A 267 1.70 21.69 -3.16
CA ALA A 267 1.92 23.05 -2.67
C ALA A 267 2.14 24.09 -3.78
N ILE A 268 2.71 23.69 -4.92
CA ILE A 268 2.78 24.55 -6.12
C ILE A 268 1.40 24.74 -6.73
N LEU A 269 0.62 23.66 -6.88
CA LEU A 269 -0.74 23.71 -7.43
C LEU A 269 -1.73 24.47 -6.53
N THR A 270 -1.45 24.49 -5.23
CA THR A 270 -2.31 25.11 -4.21
C THR A 270 -1.50 26.06 -3.33
N PRO A 271 -1.12 27.25 -3.87
CA PRO A 271 -0.10 28.12 -3.29
C PRO A 271 -0.50 28.79 -1.97
N ASP A 272 -1.76 28.67 -1.56
CA ASP A 272 -2.35 29.21 -0.35
C ASP A 272 -2.48 28.19 0.80
N LEU A 273 -1.93 26.97 0.64
CA LEU A 273 -1.72 26.07 1.77
C LEU A 273 -0.84 26.71 2.85
N ALA A 274 -1.15 26.48 4.11
CA ALA A 274 -0.33 26.92 5.24
C ALA A 274 0.95 26.08 5.36
N GLY A 275 0.86 24.79 5.02
CA GLY A 275 2.02 23.91 5.03
C GLY A 275 1.76 22.52 4.50
N ILE A 276 2.84 21.77 4.35
CA ILE A 276 2.85 20.37 3.92
C ILE A 276 3.66 19.51 4.89
N ILE A 277 3.18 18.30 5.15
CA ILE A 277 3.84 17.29 5.98
C ILE A 277 4.19 16.12 5.06
N LEU A 278 5.49 15.81 4.97
CA LEU A 278 6.06 14.75 4.16
C LEU A 278 6.43 13.60 5.10
N ALA A 279 5.59 12.58 5.14
CA ALA A 279 5.75 11.42 6.01
C ALA A 279 6.23 10.21 5.23
N ALA A 280 7.33 9.59 5.67
CA ALA A 280 7.95 8.43 5.00
C ALA A 280 8.15 8.68 3.49
N ALA A 281 8.58 9.91 3.13
CA ALA A 281 8.50 10.42 1.77
C ALA A 281 9.79 10.12 0.99
N PRO A 282 9.72 9.42 -0.16
CA PRO A 282 10.86 9.27 -1.07
C PRO A 282 11.46 10.61 -1.51
N ALA A 283 12.77 10.77 -1.32
CA ALA A 283 13.57 11.87 -1.88
C ALA A 283 14.17 11.50 -3.25
N ARG A 284 14.26 10.20 -3.54
CA ARG A 284 14.78 9.62 -4.79
C ARG A 284 13.67 9.19 -5.76
N LYS A 285 14.06 8.63 -6.90
CA LYS A 285 13.12 8.05 -7.86
C LYS A 285 12.45 6.81 -7.25
N LEU A 286 11.16 6.63 -7.53
CA LEU A 286 10.42 5.47 -7.03
C LEU A 286 11.07 4.15 -7.46
N THR A 287 11.70 4.11 -8.64
CA THR A 287 12.48 2.95 -9.09
C THR A 287 13.60 2.58 -8.11
N ASP A 288 14.35 3.56 -7.60
CA ASP A 288 15.46 3.30 -6.66
C ASP A 288 14.92 2.81 -5.32
N ILE A 289 13.75 3.31 -4.89
CA ILE A 289 13.06 2.82 -3.69
C ILE A 289 12.68 1.35 -3.86
N ILE A 290 12.11 0.97 -5.02
CA ILE A 290 11.71 -0.42 -5.31
C ILE A 290 12.95 -1.34 -5.36
N ILE A 291 14.06 -0.86 -5.91
CA ILE A 291 15.34 -1.59 -5.91
C ILE A 291 15.80 -1.87 -4.47
N ASP A 292 15.80 -0.85 -3.62
CA ASP A 292 16.24 -0.98 -2.22
C ASP A 292 15.34 -1.94 -1.43
N GLN A 293 14.02 -1.89 -1.66
CA GLN A 293 13.07 -2.83 -1.06
C GLN A 293 13.36 -4.28 -1.47
N ASN A 294 13.64 -4.53 -2.76
CA ASN A 294 13.93 -5.89 -3.25
C ASN A 294 15.26 -6.41 -2.69
N LYS A 295 16.30 -5.56 -2.63
CA LYS A 295 17.59 -5.91 -2.02
C LYS A 295 17.43 -6.21 -0.53
N TYR A 296 16.73 -5.36 0.22
CA TYR A 296 16.49 -5.58 1.65
C TYR A 296 15.79 -6.92 1.91
N MET A 297 14.76 -7.24 1.13
CA MET A 297 14.03 -8.49 1.30
C MET A 297 14.87 -9.72 0.91
N PHE A 298 15.73 -9.60 -0.10
CA PHE A 298 16.68 -10.65 -0.46
C PHE A 298 17.72 -10.88 0.63
N ASP A 299 18.32 -9.81 1.15
CA ASP A 299 19.31 -9.88 2.23
C ASP A 299 18.70 -10.52 3.48
N LEU A 300 17.46 -10.15 3.81
CA LEU A 300 16.74 -10.72 4.95
C LEU A 300 16.42 -12.21 4.77
N ALA A 301 16.17 -12.67 3.55
CA ALA A 301 15.98 -14.09 3.26
C ALA A 301 17.26 -14.90 3.48
N ASN A 302 18.43 -14.24 3.53
CA ASN A 302 19.75 -14.83 3.69
C ASN A 302 20.01 -15.96 2.68
N ASP A 303 19.50 -15.81 1.45
CA ASP A 303 19.66 -16.78 0.38
C ASP A 303 21.01 -16.59 -0.32
N THR A 304 21.94 -17.52 -0.07
CA THR A 304 23.28 -17.50 -0.66
C THR A 304 23.38 -18.27 -1.98
N THR A 305 22.28 -18.87 -2.45
CA THR A 305 22.27 -19.72 -3.66
C THR A 305 22.43 -18.92 -4.94
N ALA A 306 23.01 -19.56 -5.96
CA ALA A 306 23.10 -18.98 -7.31
C ALA A 306 21.71 -18.68 -7.91
N ALA A 307 20.72 -19.53 -7.61
CA ALA A 307 19.34 -19.35 -8.06
C ALA A 307 18.70 -18.09 -7.46
N GLY A 308 18.79 -17.90 -6.13
CA GLY A 308 18.29 -16.69 -5.48
C GLY A 308 18.98 -15.42 -5.98
N LYS A 309 20.31 -15.45 -6.16
CA LYS A 309 21.07 -14.34 -6.73
C LYS A 309 20.63 -14.01 -8.16
N LYS A 310 20.48 -15.03 -9.02
CA LYS A 310 19.97 -14.83 -10.39
C LYS A 310 18.59 -14.21 -10.36
N GLN A 311 17.71 -14.68 -9.47
CA GLN A 311 16.36 -14.18 -9.35
C GLN A 311 16.32 -12.70 -8.93
N LEU A 312 17.15 -12.28 -7.96
CA LEU A 312 17.31 -10.87 -7.63
C LEU A 312 17.78 -10.08 -8.85
N THR A 313 18.82 -10.55 -9.55
CA THR A 313 19.34 -9.87 -10.76
C THR A 313 18.27 -9.72 -11.84
N ASP A 314 17.49 -10.77 -12.11
CA ASP A 314 16.39 -10.73 -13.09
C ASP A 314 15.33 -9.70 -12.64
N ALA A 315 14.94 -9.70 -11.36
CA ALA A 315 13.98 -8.72 -10.82
C ALA A 315 14.50 -7.28 -10.93
N LEU A 316 15.77 -7.03 -10.58
CA LEU A 316 16.38 -5.71 -10.70
C LEU A 316 16.45 -5.25 -12.17
N THR A 317 16.72 -6.17 -13.09
CA THR A 317 16.72 -5.88 -14.54
C THR A 317 15.32 -5.47 -15.02
N GLU A 318 14.27 -6.16 -14.57
CA GLU A 318 12.89 -5.76 -14.86
C GLU A 318 12.53 -4.40 -14.23
N ILE A 319 13.01 -4.13 -13.01
CA ILE A 319 12.76 -2.85 -12.34
C ILE A 319 13.46 -1.70 -13.06
N ASP A 320 14.67 -1.91 -13.57
CA ASP A 320 15.44 -0.90 -14.30
C ASP A 320 14.76 -0.42 -15.59
N LYS A 321 13.89 -1.24 -16.20
CA LYS A 321 13.05 -0.81 -17.34
C LYS A 321 12.13 0.36 -16.98
N SER A 322 11.85 0.58 -15.70
CA SER A 322 11.03 1.69 -15.24
C SER A 322 11.77 3.04 -15.21
N LYS A 323 13.09 3.10 -15.45
CA LYS A 323 13.91 4.33 -15.44
C LYS A 323 13.73 5.25 -16.65
N ILE A 324 12.70 5.02 -17.46
CA ILE A 324 12.42 5.82 -18.66
C ILE A 324 12.03 7.26 -18.29
N THR A 325 12.59 8.24 -19.00
CA THR A 325 12.30 9.67 -18.82
C THR A 325 11.53 10.28 -20.00
N GLN A 326 11.45 9.56 -21.12
CA GLN A 326 10.73 9.96 -22.32
C GLN A 326 10.11 8.73 -22.99
N LEU A 327 8.98 8.91 -23.65
CA LEU A 327 8.37 7.89 -24.49
C LEU A 327 9.02 7.94 -25.89
N GLY A 328 9.60 6.83 -26.32
CA GLY A 328 10.10 6.68 -27.69
C GLY A 328 9.00 6.28 -28.66
N THR A 329 9.37 5.90 -29.88
CA THR A 329 8.44 5.38 -30.90
C THR A 329 8.03 3.92 -30.66
N THR A 330 8.78 3.19 -29.83
CA THR A 330 8.62 1.74 -29.62
C THR A 330 7.79 1.38 -28.39
N ILE A 331 7.72 2.25 -27.38
CA ILE A 331 6.95 2.03 -26.14
C ILE A 331 5.73 2.93 -26.18
N LYS A 332 4.53 2.34 -26.26
CA LYS A 332 3.28 3.09 -26.22
C LYS A 332 3.06 3.68 -24.82
N PRO A 333 2.37 4.83 -24.67
CA PRO A 333 2.11 5.45 -23.37
C PRO A 333 1.45 4.54 -22.33
N ASP A 334 0.59 3.63 -22.78
CA ASP A 334 -0.18 2.64 -21.99
C ASP A 334 0.53 1.29 -21.82
N SER A 335 1.75 1.14 -22.36
CA SER A 335 2.55 -0.09 -22.18
C SER A 335 2.84 -0.31 -20.69
N SER A 336 2.59 -1.52 -20.20
CA SER A 336 2.78 -1.84 -18.79
C SER A 336 4.26 -2.07 -18.46
N ILE A 337 4.77 -1.34 -17.48
CA ILE A 337 6.08 -1.55 -16.85
C ILE A 337 5.83 -1.69 -15.36
N LEU A 338 6.19 -2.84 -14.80
CA LEU A 338 5.91 -3.21 -13.40
C LEU A 338 4.43 -3.09 -12.99
N GLY A 339 3.47 -3.12 -13.92
CA GLY A 339 2.04 -2.95 -13.60
C GLY A 339 1.52 -1.52 -13.64
N LEU A 340 2.34 -0.54 -14.03
CA LEU A 340 1.93 0.84 -14.31
C LEU A 340 2.20 1.21 -15.77
N PRO A 341 1.46 2.17 -16.37
CA PRO A 341 1.74 2.66 -17.71
C PRO A 341 3.14 3.28 -17.84
N ALA A 342 3.78 3.13 -19.00
CA ALA A 342 5.04 3.79 -19.31
C ALA A 342 4.96 5.33 -19.11
N LYS A 343 3.81 5.94 -19.46
CA LYS A 343 3.56 7.36 -19.23
C LYS A 343 3.67 7.74 -17.75
N TYR A 344 3.19 6.89 -16.85
CA TYR A 344 3.26 7.10 -15.41
C TYR A 344 4.71 7.18 -14.93
N TRP A 345 5.56 6.25 -15.40
CA TRP A 345 6.99 6.24 -15.07
C TRP A 345 7.71 7.47 -15.60
N THR A 346 7.45 7.89 -16.84
CA THR A 346 8.06 9.11 -17.38
C THR A 346 7.68 10.37 -16.58
N ASP A 347 6.43 10.49 -16.12
CA ASP A 347 5.98 11.61 -15.28
C ASP A 347 6.71 11.62 -13.93
N LEU A 348 6.82 10.49 -13.25
CA LEU A 348 7.57 10.39 -12.00
C LEU A 348 9.07 10.63 -12.18
N ASN A 349 9.67 10.10 -13.24
CA ASN A 349 11.11 10.18 -13.46
C ASN A 349 11.57 11.56 -13.93
N THR A 350 10.68 12.38 -14.49
CA THR A 350 10.97 13.77 -14.84
C THR A 350 10.71 14.75 -13.69
N TYR A 351 9.92 14.35 -12.68
CA TYR A 351 9.67 15.13 -11.48
C TYR A 351 10.83 15.04 -10.46
N ASN A 352 11.28 16.18 -9.93
CA ASN A 352 12.28 16.28 -8.86
C ASN A 352 11.66 16.92 -7.62
N GLN A 353 11.17 16.08 -6.71
CA GLN A 353 10.48 16.52 -5.49
C GLN A 353 11.35 17.34 -4.55
N VAL A 354 12.66 17.06 -4.46
CA VAL A 354 13.59 17.78 -3.59
C VAL A 354 13.82 19.20 -4.11
N ALA A 355 14.04 19.35 -5.41
CA ALA A 355 14.18 20.66 -6.04
C ALA A 355 12.90 21.49 -5.90
N VAL A 356 11.73 20.87 -6.08
CA VAL A 356 10.43 21.55 -5.91
C VAL A 356 10.24 22.00 -4.47
N ALA A 357 10.48 21.14 -3.48
CA ALA A 357 10.41 21.52 -2.06
C ALA A 357 11.38 22.66 -1.71
N LYS A 358 12.58 22.65 -2.29
CA LYS A 358 13.58 23.71 -2.09
C LYS A 358 13.11 25.05 -2.65
N SER A 359 12.33 25.05 -3.74
CA SER A 359 11.75 26.26 -4.34
C SER A 359 10.63 26.89 -3.51
N LEU A 360 9.97 26.11 -2.64
CA LEU A 360 8.90 26.61 -1.78
C LEU A 360 9.45 27.56 -0.71
N SER A 361 8.87 28.75 -0.61
CA SER A 361 9.23 29.78 0.36
C SER A 361 8.06 30.23 1.24
N LYS A 362 6.81 30.00 0.80
CA LYS A 362 5.60 30.44 1.50
C LYS A 362 5.09 29.40 2.50
N GLN A 363 4.99 28.14 2.06
CA GLN A 363 4.44 27.05 2.86
C GLN A 363 5.45 26.60 3.91
N ARG A 364 4.97 26.28 5.11
CA ARG A 364 5.77 25.54 6.10
C ARG A 364 5.90 24.08 5.66
N ILE A 365 7.05 23.48 5.85
CA ILE A 365 7.32 22.08 5.47
C ILE A 365 7.74 21.31 6.71
N TYR A 366 7.09 20.18 7.00
CA TYR A 366 7.53 19.25 8.03
C TYR A 366 7.87 17.91 7.40
N ILE A 367 9.12 17.48 7.52
CA ILE A 367 9.60 16.19 7.00
C ILE A 367 9.81 15.24 8.16
N LEU A 368 9.16 14.09 8.12
CA LEU A 368 9.23 13.08 9.15
C LEU A 368 9.46 11.68 8.59
N GLN A 369 10.36 10.93 9.23
CA GLN A 369 10.77 9.60 8.80
C GLN A 369 10.95 8.67 10.00
N GLY A 370 10.48 7.44 9.85
CA GLY A 370 10.77 6.35 10.79
C GLY A 370 12.09 5.65 10.48
N GLY A 371 12.86 5.31 11.51
CA GLY A 371 14.15 4.62 11.36
C GLY A 371 14.04 3.12 11.10
N ASN A 372 12.92 2.51 11.52
CA ASN A 372 12.58 1.12 11.25
C ASN A 372 11.73 0.95 9.98
N ASP A 373 11.59 2.00 9.18
CA ASP A 373 10.98 1.94 7.87
C ASP A 373 11.88 1.14 6.90
N PHE A 374 11.36 0.01 6.42
CA PHE A 374 12.01 -0.84 5.43
C PHE A 374 11.57 -0.52 3.99
N GLN A 375 10.52 0.29 3.82
CA GLN A 375 10.01 0.67 2.50
C GLN A 375 10.65 1.95 1.99
N VAL A 376 10.86 2.93 2.87
CA VAL A 376 11.60 4.16 2.58
C VAL A 376 12.69 4.30 3.62
N SER A 377 13.94 4.18 3.20
CA SER A 377 15.06 4.09 4.13
C SER A 377 15.47 5.48 4.65
N LYS A 378 16.31 5.48 5.69
CA LYS A 378 16.93 6.71 6.22
C LYS A 378 17.69 7.51 5.14
N THR A 379 18.16 6.86 4.08
CA THR A 379 18.80 7.53 2.93
C THR A 379 17.94 8.66 2.38
N ASP A 380 16.63 8.46 2.26
CA ASP A 380 15.72 9.47 1.74
C ASP A 380 15.54 10.65 2.72
N PHE A 381 15.47 10.38 4.03
CA PHE A 381 15.47 11.44 5.04
C PHE A 381 16.77 12.25 5.04
N ASP A 382 17.92 11.59 4.89
CA ASP A 382 19.22 12.26 4.85
C ASP A 382 19.34 13.19 3.63
N LEU A 383 18.77 12.79 2.49
CA LEU A 383 18.69 13.63 1.29
C LEU A 383 17.76 14.84 1.49
N TRP A 384 16.61 14.65 2.13
CA TRP A 384 15.74 15.76 2.52
C TRP A 384 16.46 16.72 3.47
N ASN A 385 17.16 16.19 4.48
CA ASN A 385 17.90 16.97 5.46
C ASN A 385 18.99 17.81 4.78
N ALA A 386 19.87 17.16 4.02
CA ALA A 386 20.96 17.84 3.31
C ALA A 386 20.46 18.96 2.39
N ALA A 387 19.30 18.79 1.76
CA ALA A 387 18.74 19.77 0.85
C ALA A 387 18.05 20.96 1.54
N LEU A 388 17.44 20.75 2.72
CA LEU A 388 16.45 21.68 3.27
C LEU A 388 16.71 22.12 4.72
N GLU A 389 17.66 21.53 5.46
CA GLU A 389 17.89 21.84 6.89
C GLU A 389 18.13 23.32 7.18
N LYS A 390 18.68 24.07 6.23
CA LYS A 390 18.98 25.51 6.37
C LYS A 390 17.78 26.43 6.09
N LYS A 391 16.66 25.89 5.63
CA LYS A 391 15.47 26.68 5.31
C LYS A 391 14.64 26.92 6.58
N LYS A 392 14.38 28.20 6.87
CA LYS A 392 13.61 28.63 8.07
C LYS A 392 12.18 28.11 8.12
N ASN A 393 11.56 27.87 6.96
CA ASN A 393 10.20 27.33 6.85
C ASN A 393 10.16 25.79 6.91
N VAL A 394 11.29 25.11 7.15
CA VAL A 394 11.38 23.65 7.17
C VAL A 394 11.66 23.15 8.58
N ARG A 395 10.93 22.12 8.99
CA ARG A 395 11.23 21.28 10.15
C ARG A 395 11.54 19.87 9.66
N LEU A 396 12.57 19.25 10.22
CA LEU A 396 12.87 17.83 10.02
C LEU A 396 12.82 17.11 11.36
N LYS A 397 12.26 15.91 11.39
CA LYS A 397 12.32 15.04 12.58
C LYS A 397 12.44 13.57 12.17
N PHE A 398 13.49 12.93 12.67
CA PHE A 398 13.70 11.50 12.53
C PHE A 398 13.23 10.79 13.80
N TYR A 399 12.46 9.71 13.64
CA TYR A 399 11.96 8.89 14.74
C TYR A 399 12.57 7.50 14.63
N PRO A 400 13.63 7.18 15.40
CA PRO A 400 14.41 5.95 15.21
C PRO A 400 13.60 4.66 15.26
N ASP A 401 12.55 4.61 16.07
CA ASP A 401 11.76 3.43 16.36
C ASP A 401 10.58 3.20 15.40
N LEU A 402 10.18 4.19 14.59
CA LEU A 402 8.97 4.07 13.78
C LEU A 402 9.20 3.30 12.47
N ASN A 403 8.21 2.50 12.07
CA ASN A 403 8.14 1.88 10.75
C ASN A 403 7.45 2.77 9.70
N HIS A 404 7.20 2.22 8.51
CA HIS A 404 6.54 2.93 7.41
C HIS A 404 5.15 3.46 7.81
N LEU A 405 4.36 2.69 8.59
CA LEU A 405 3.04 3.10 9.08
C LEU A 405 3.11 4.06 10.28
N LEU A 406 4.28 4.62 10.56
CA LEU A 406 4.51 5.61 11.63
C LEU A 406 4.23 5.06 13.04
N SER A 407 4.34 3.74 13.19
CA SER A 407 4.12 3.01 14.43
C SER A 407 5.44 2.48 14.98
N SER A 408 5.58 2.46 16.31
CA SER A 408 6.81 2.00 16.97
C SER A 408 7.07 0.51 16.71
N GLN A 409 8.33 0.20 16.44
CA GLN A 409 8.86 -1.14 16.26
C GLN A 409 10.19 -1.26 17.00
N THR A 410 10.55 -2.48 17.40
CA THR A 410 11.84 -2.76 18.03
C THR A 410 12.99 -2.84 17.03
N GLY A 411 12.69 -2.98 15.73
CA GLY A 411 13.67 -3.02 14.65
C GLY A 411 13.00 -2.95 13.28
N LYS A 412 13.81 -2.90 12.23
CA LYS A 412 13.32 -2.99 10.83
C LYS A 412 12.66 -4.34 10.62
N GLY A 413 11.38 -4.32 10.27
CA GLY A 413 10.56 -5.51 10.06
C GLY A 413 10.36 -5.88 8.59
N THR A 414 9.35 -6.72 8.36
CA THR A 414 8.85 -7.08 7.03
C THR A 414 7.37 -6.75 6.92
N MET A 415 6.75 -7.06 5.78
CA MET A 415 5.29 -7.01 5.64
C MET A 415 4.52 -7.79 6.72
N ALA A 416 5.13 -8.81 7.35
CA ALA A 416 4.50 -9.54 8.44
C ALA A 416 4.21 -8.66 9.67
N GLN A 417 5.00 -7.60 9.90
CA GLN A 417 4.78 -6.68 11.02
C GLN A 417 3.41 -5.99 10.94
N TYR A 418 2.90 -5.78 9.72
CA TYR A 418 1.61 -5.14 9.52
C TYR A 418 0.42 -6.06 9.74
N GLN A 419 0.63 -7.31 10.15
CA GLN A 419 -0.46 -8.21 10.56
C GLN A 419 -0.80 -8.09 12.05
N ALA A 420 0.08 -7.45 12.83
CA ALA A 420 -0.20 -7.08 14.21
C ALA A 420 -0.89 -5.71 14.26
N ALA A 421 -1.88 -5.57 15.15
CA ALA A 421 -2.53 -4.30 15.39
C ALA A 421 -1.58 -3.38 16.16
N VAL A 422 -1.25 -2.24 15.57
CA VAL A 422 -0.40 -1.21 16.14
C VAL A 422 -0.86 0.14 15.64
N SER A 423 -0.93 1.10 16.56
CA SER A 423 -1.35 2.46 16.24
C SER A 423 -0.17 3.33 15.82
N VAL A 424 -0.49 4.43 15.12
CA VAL A 424 0.48 5.52 14.92
C VAL A 424 1.00 6.01 16.27
N SER A 425 2.29 6.34 16.32
CA SER A 425 2.97 6.80 17.53
C SER A 425 2.37 8.09 18.09
N GLU A 426 1.98 8.08 19.37
CA GLU A 426 1.44 9.26 20.05
C GLU A 426 2.41 10.45 20.07
N PRO A 427 3.71 10.28 20.39
CA PRO A 427 4.70 11.34 20.24
C PRO A 427 4.67 12.03 18.87
N LEU A 428 4.57 11.25 17.78
CA LEU A 428 4.49 11.81 16.42
C LEU A 428 3.20 12.61 16.21
N VAL A 429 2.05 12.10 16.68
CA VAL A 429 0.77 12.82 16.61
C VAL A 429 0.85 14.15 17.38
N ASN A 430 1.48 14.13 18.56
CA ASN A 430 1.71 15.32 19.38
C ASN A 430 2.60 16.35 18.65
N ASP A 431 3.69 15.91 18.05
CA ASP A 431 4.59 16.79 17.30
C ASP A 431 3.92 17.43 16.09
N ILE A 432 3.14 16.66 15.34
CA ILE A 432 2.36 17.18 14.21
C ILE A 432 1.38 18.24 14.71
N ALA A 433 0.65 17.95 15.79
CA ALA A 433 -0.33 18.89 16.34
C ALA A 433 0.34 20.19 16.82
N LEU A 434 1.49 20.08 17.50
CA LEU A 434 2.28 21.22 17.93
C LEU A 434 2.82 22.01 16.74
N TRP A 435 3.32 21.35 15.71
CA TRP A 435 3.81 22.02 14.51
C TRP A 435 2.70 22.77 13.77
N ILE A 436 1.52 22.17 13.61
CA ILE A 436 0.35 22.82 12.98
C ILE A 436 -0.07 24.06 13.78
N LYS A 437 -0.14 23.97 15.11
CA LYS A 437 -0.58 25.06 15.97
C LYS A 437 0.47 26.14 16.20
N GLY A 438 1.75 25.77 16.21
CA GLY A 438 2.86 26.70 16.29
C GLY A 438 2.91 27.50 15.00
N LYS A 439 2.71 28.82 15.09
CA LYS A 439 2.69 29.72 13.93
C LYS A 439 4.09 29.92 13.37
#